data_AF-A0A0J1G1L0-F1
#
_entry.id   AF-A0A0J1G1L0-F1
#
_cell.length_a   1.000
_cell.length_b   1.000
_cell.length_c   1.000
_cell.angle_alpha   90.00
_cell.angle_beta   90.00
_cell.angle_gamma   90.00
#
_symmetry.space_group_name_H-M   'P 1'
#
loop_
_entity.id
_entity.type
_entity.pdbx_description
1 polymer ?
#
loop_
_entity_poly.entity_id
_entity_poly.type
_entity_poly.pdbx_seq_one_letter_code
_entity_poly.pdbx_strand_id
1 'polypeptide(L)'
;MSITRDGKLWRSQFYYEDWQGKRHKKYKRGFKTKSEAEAWERDFRQQQQRDLDIKFDNFVEIYYKDMEHCLRESTIINKRYVFDLKVTPYFKNKKMCEIKTADIREWQNLLIKKGYAPTYL
;
A
#
# COMPACT_ATOMS: atom_id res chain seq x y z
N MET A 1 20.17 -16.98 1.00
CA MET A 1 19.75 -17.18 2.40
C MET A 1 19.68 -15.81 3.07
N SER A 2 18.52 -15.37 3.56
CA SER A 2 18.35 -14.07 4.21
C SER A 2 18.89 -14.04 5.64
N ILE A 3 18.83 -15.16 6.36
CA ILE A 3 19.42 -15.32 7.68
C ILE A 3 20.83 -15.90 7.56
N THR A 4 21.81 -15.26 8.22
CA THR A 4 23.20 -15.70 8.27
C THR A 4 23.74 -15.63 9.70
N ARG A 5 24.81 -16.39 9.96
CA ARG A 5 25.47 -16.42 11.27
C ARG A 5 26.48 -15.28 11.36
N ASP A 6 26.47 -14.56 12.48
CA ASP A 6 27.31 -13.40 12.79
C ASP A 6 28.07 -13.70 14.10
N GLY A 7 29.10 -14.55 14.00
CA GLY A 7 29.82 -15.08 15.16
C GLY A 7 28.98 -16.05 16.00
N LYS A 8 28.73 -15.70 17.28
CA LYS A 8 27.86 -16.45 18.20
C LYS A 8 26.37 -16.12 18.03
N LEU A 9 26.05 -15.05 17.30
CA LEU A 9 24.70 -14.55 17.10
C LEU A 9 24.26 -14.74 15.64
N TRP A 10 23.02 -14.37 15.37
CA TRP A 10 22.38 -14.44 14.06
C TRP A 10 22.01 -13.04 13.57
N ARG A 11 22.00 -12.87 12.24
CA ARG A 11 21.55 -11.65 11.56
C ARG A 11 20.59 -12.01 10.44
N SER A 12 19.61 -11.15 10.20
CA SER A 12 18.69 -11.24 9.06
C SER A 12 18.89 -10.05 8.13
N GLN A 13 19.05 -10.35 6.84
CA GLN A 13 19.24 -9.40 5.77
C GLN A 13 18.38 -9.82 4.58
N PHE A 14 17.44 -8.97 4.18
CA PHE A 14 16.59 -9.22 3.02
C PHE A 14 16.24 -7.91 2.31
N TYR A 15 15.80 -8.04 1.08
CA TYR A 15 15.22 -6.93 0.32
C TYR A 15 13.70 -6.99 0.44
N TYR A 16 13.07 -5.83 0.53
CA TYR A 16 11.62 -5.69 0.39
C TYR A 16 11.33 -4.51 -0.54
N GLU A 17 10.17 -4.55 -1.18
CA GLU A 17 9.67 -3.42 -1.96
C GLU A 17 8.78 -2.60 -1.04
N ASP A 18 8.99 -1.29 -1.03
CA ASP A 18 8.06 -0.38 -0.37
C ASP A 18 6.77 -0.23 -1.21
N TRP A 19 5.82 0.53 -0.66
CA TRP A 19 4.58 0.90 -1.33
C TRP A 19 4.80 1.71 -2.63
N GLN A 20 5.99 2.27 -2.87
CA GLN A 20 6.36 2.97 -4.11
C GLN A 20 7.02 2.03 -5.14
N GLY A 21 7.17 0.73 -4.83
CA GLY A 21 7.86 -0.25 -5.67
C GLY A 21 9.39 -0.10 -5.66
N LYS A 22 9.95 0.70 -4.75
CA LYS A 22 11.40 0.86 -4.59
C LYS A 22 11.93 -0.27 -3.70
N ARG A 23 13.00 -0.91 -4.16
CA ARG A 23 13.68 -1.97 -3.41
C ARG A 23 14.52 -1.37 -2.29
N HIS A 24 14.20 -1.72 -1.06
CA HIS A 24 14.96 -1.37 0.14
C HIS A 24 15.62 -2.59 0.75
N LYS A 25 16.80 -2.37 1.34
CA LYS A 25 17.52 -3.41 2.08
C LYS A 25 17.18 -3.27 3.56
N LYS A 26 16.56 -4.29 4.14
CA LYS A 26 16.34 -4.40 5.58
C LYS A 26 17.43 -5.25 6.21
N TYR A 27 17.93 -4.80 7.35
CA TYR A 27 19.00 -5.46 8.07
C TYR A 27 18.78 -5.35 9.58
N LYS A 28 18.93 -6.46 10.29
CA LYS A 28 18.96 -6.51 11.76
C LYS A 28 19.91 -7.61 12.22
N ARG A 29 20.69 -7.30 13.26
CA ARG A 29 21.66 -8.21 13.89
C ARG A 29 21.38 -8.39 15.37
N GLY A 30 22.00 -9.40 15.97
CA GLY A 30 21.98 -9.63 17.42
C GLY A 30 20.95 -10.65 17.88
N PHE A 31 20.41 -11.48 16.98
CA PHE A 31 19.50 -12.56 17.37
C PHE A 31 20.27 -13.70 18.03
N LYS A 32 19.71 -14.30 19.08
CA LYS A 32 20.38 -15.41 19.79
C LYS A 32 20.24 -16.71 19.01
N THR A 33 19.10 -16.89 18.34
CA THR A 33 18.81 -18.09 17.56
C THR A 33 18.45 -17.74 16.12
N LYS A 34 18.60 -18.73 15.23
CA LYS A 34 18.16 -18.63 13.83
C LYS A 34 16.63 -18.41 13.75
N SER A 35 15.88 -19.09 14.62
CA SER A 35 14.41 -19.02 14.66
C SER A 35 13.91 -17.61 15.03
N GLU A 36 14.58 -16.91 15.94
CA GLU A 36 14.24 -15.52 16.26
C GLU A 36 14.44 -14.58 15.06
N ALA A 37 15.54 -14.78 14.33
CA ALA A 37 15.82 -14.00 13.12
C ALA A 37 14.79 -14.28 12.01
N GLU A 38 14.34 -15.53 11.87
CA GLU A 38 13.29 -15.95 10.94
C GLU A 38 11.91 -15.41 11.32
N ALA A 39 11.55 -15.45 12.61
CA ALA A 39 10.29 -14.90 13.12
C ALA A 39 10.22 -13.39 12.87
N TRP A 40 11.30 -12.66 13.17
CA TRP A 40 11.35 -11.22 12.91
C TRP A 40 11.20 -10.87 11.42
N GLU A 41 11.85 -11.61 10.52
CA GLU A 41 11.68 -11.42 9.07
C GLU A 41 10.24 -11.69 8.63
N ARG A 42 9.62 -12.75 9.15
CA ARG A 42 8.23 -13.10 8.88
C ARG A 42 7.27 -12.03 9.38
N ASP A 43 7.45 -11.54 10.59
CA ASP A 43 6.62 -10.49 11.18
C ASP A 43 6.76 -9.18 10.41
N PHE A 44 7.97 -8.82 9.98
CA PHE A 44 8.19 -7.64 9.15
C PHE A 44 7.47 -7.74 7.80
N ARG A 45 7.57 -8.88 7.11
CA ARG A 45 6.85 -9.10 5.84
C ARG A 45 5.34 -9.08 6.03
N GLN A 46 4.85 -9.66 7.14
CA GLN A 46 3.43 -9.62 7.46
C GLN A 46 2.97 -8.20 7.79
N GLN A 47 3.73 -7.40 8.55
CA GLN A 47 3.42 -5.99 8.78
C GLN A 47 3.36 -5.18 7.47
N GLN A 48 4.26 -5.46 6.52
CA GLN A 48 4.17 -4.85 5.19
C GLN A 48 2.93 -5.31 4.40
N GLN A 49 2.44 -6.52 4.62
CA GLN A 49 1.24 -7.06 3.95
C GLN A 49 -0.08 -6.73 4.66
N ARG A 50 -0.05 -6.44 5.97
CA ARG A 50 -1.23 -6.58 6.85
C ARG A 50 -2.26 -5.45 6.82
N ASP A 51 -1.97 -4.28 6.27
CA ASP A 51 -2.95 -3.17 6.37
C ASP A 51 -3.74 -2.87 5.09
N LEU A 52 -3.57 -3.65 4.00
CA LEU A 52 -4.24 -3.34 2.71
C LEU A 52 -4.90 -4.55 2.02
N ASP A 53 -5.13 -5.67 2.72
CA ASP A 53 -5.93 -6.80 2.19
C ASP A 53 -7.45 -6.55 2.30
N ILE A 54 -7.85 -5.29 2.14
CA ILE A 54 -9.25 -4.87 2.06
C ILE A 54 -9.55 -4.43 0.63
N LYS A 55 -10.83 -4.54 0.25
CA LYS A 55 -11.30 -3.98 -1.03
C LYS A 55 -11.14 -2.47 -1.03
N PHE A 56 -10.87 -1.91 -2.20
CA PHE A 56 -10.77 -0.46 -2.37
C PHE A 56 -11.99 0.29 -1.82
N ASP A 57 -13.20 -0.23 -2.04
CA ASP A 57 -14.46 0.35 -1.52
C ASP A 57 -14.43 0.51 0.02
N ASN A 58 -14.02 -0.55 0.72
CA ASN A 58 -13.92 -0.53 2.18
C ASN A 58 -12.82 0.44 2.66
N PHE A 59 -11.71 0.51 1.93
CA PHE A 59 -10.62 1.44 2.24
C PHE A 59 -11.07 2.90 2.12
N VAL A 60 -11.83 3.25 1.08
CA VAL A 60 -12.35 4.61 0.85
C VAL A 60 -13.23 5.07 2.01
N GLU A 61 -14.11 4.20 2.51
CA GLU A 61 -14.96 4.52 3.66
C GLU A 61 -14.16 4.74 4.95
N ILE A 62 -13.16 3.89 5.22
CA ILE A 62 -12.25 4.06 6.38
C ILE A 62 -11.50 5.40 6.25
N TYR A 63 -10.94 5.69 5.08
CA TYR A 63 -10.22 6.92 4.82
C TYR A 63 -11.09 8.17 5.07
N TYR A 64 -12.34 8.19 4.58
CA TYR A 64 -13.21 9.36 4.79
C TYR A 64 -13.64 9.52 6.24
N LYS A 65 -13.87 8.42 6.97
CA LYS A 65 -14.16 8.45 8.41
C LYS A 65 -12.99 9.04 9.20
N ASP A 66 -11.77 8.64 8.86
CA ASP A 66 -10.57 9.18 9.52
C ASP A 66 -10.34 10.67 9.17
N MET A 67 -10.68 11.07 7.94
CA MET A 67 -10.54 12.45 7.46
C MET A 67 -11.65 13.40 7.91
N GLU A 68 -12.77 12.87 8.43
CA GLU A 68 -13.92 13.67 8.86
C GLU A 68 -13.55 14.72 9.91
N HIS A 69 -12.63 14.37 10.81
CA HIS A 69 -12.16 15.28 11.85
C HIS A 69 -11.10 16.29 11.36
N CYS A 70 -10.47 16.03 10.23
CA CYS A 70 -9.36 16.86 9.72
C CYS A 70 -9.81 17.84 8.63
N LEU A 71 -10.90 17.55 7.91
CA LEU A 71 -11.35 18.32 6.76
C LEU A 71 -12.73 18.94 7.00
N ARG A 72 -12.96 20.11 6.39
CA ARG A 72 -14.31 20.69 6.34
C ARG A 72 -15.23 19.78 5.52
N GLU A 73 -16.48 19.68 5.95
CA GLU A 73 -17.52 18.87 5.30
C GLU A 73 -17.62 19.13 3.78
N SER A 74 -17.62 20.39 3.35
CA SER A 74 -17.66 20.75 1.92
C SER A 74 -16.48 20.19 1.11
N THR A 75 -15.31 20.05 1.74
CA THR A 75 -14.13 19.46 1.10
C THR A 75 -14.27 17.94 0.99
N ILE A 76 -14.84 17.31 2.02
CA ILE A 76 -15.12 15.87 2.04
C ILE A 76 -16.14 15.52 0.96
N ILE A 77 -17.24 16.27 0.86
CA ILE A 77 -18.28 16.08 -0.16
C ILE A 77 -17.68 16.17 -1.56
N ASN A 78 -16.89 17.22 -1.84
CA ASN A 78 -16.24 17.38 -3.15
C ASN A 78 -15.28 16.23 -3.47
N LYS A 79 -14.48 15.79 -2.49
CA LYS A 79 -13.59 14.63 -2.67
C LYS A 79 -14.40 13.36 -2.94
N ARG A 80 -15.47 13.12 -2.18
CA ARG A 80 -16.32 11.93 -2.34
C ARG A 80 -16.97 11.88 -3.72
N TYR A 81 -17.49 13.02 -4.19
CA TYR A 81 -18.02 13.14 -5.55
C TYR A 81 -16.99 12.74 -6.63
N VAL A 82 -15.74 13.19 -6.51
CA VAL A 82 -14.68 12.81 -7.45
C VAL A 82 -14.36 11.31 -7.37
N PHE A 83 -14.29 10.75 -6.16
CA PHE A 83 -14.06 9.33 -5.97
C PHE A 83 -15.18 8.49 -6.59
N ASP A 84 -16.44 8.79 -6.26
CA ASP A 84 -17.60 8.05 -6.74
C ASP A 84 -17.77 8.12 -8.26
N LEU A 85 -17.49 9.30 -8.84
CA LEU A 85 -17.62 9.50 -10.28
C LEU A 85 -16.49 8.84 -11.07
N LYS A 86 -15.24 8.91 -10.57
CA LYS A 86 -14.05 8.62 -11.37
C LYS A 86 -13.25 7.42 -10.89
N VAL A 87 -13.06 7.26 -9.59
CA VAL A 87 -12.08 6.32 -9.01
C VAL A 87 -12.75 5.00 -8.62
N THR A 88 -13.81 5.06 -7.81
CA THR A 88 -14.56 3.91 -7.31
C THR A 88 -15.02 2.99 -8.44
N PRO A 89 -15.57 3.46 -9.58
CA PRO A 89 -16.07 2.56 -10.62
C PRO A 89 -15.01 1.61 -11.21
N TYR A 90 -13.74 2.00 -11.22
CA TYR A 90 -12.65 1.19 -11.77
C TYR A 90 -11.99 0.30 -10.70
N PHE A 91 -11.85 0.79 -9.46
CA PHE A 91 -11.10 0.09 -8.41
C PHE A 91 -11.97 -0.66 -7.40
N LYS A 92 -13.30 -0.46 -7.36
CA LYS A 92 -14.21 -0.98 -6.31
C LYS A 92 -13.94 -2.41 -5.87
N ASN A 93 -13.79 -3.31 -6.85
CA ASN A 93 -13.65 -4.74 -6.60
C ASN A 93 -12.20 -5.21 -6.45
N LYS A 94 -11.22 -4.37 -6.75
CA LYS A 94 -9.80 -4.69 -6.57
C LYS A 94 -9.44 -4.57 -5.10
N LYS A 95 -8.57 -5.46 -4.63
CA LYS A 95 -7.93 -5.32 -3.33
C LYS A 95 -6.94 -4.17 -3.38
N MET A 96 -6.84 -3.42 -2.28
CA MET A 96 -5.97 -2.25 -2.21
C MET A 96 -4.50 -2.62 -2.44
N CYS A 97 -4.06 -3.76 -1.91
CA CYS A 97 -2.71 -4.31 -2.12
C CYS A 97 -2.42 -4.80 -3.55
N GLU A 98 -3.45 -4.99 -4.39
CA GLU A 98 -3.30 -5.48 -5.78
C GLU A 98 -3.25 -4.35 -6.80
N ILE A 99 -3.54 -3.10 -6.40
CA ILE A 99 -3.51 -1.94 -7.29
C ILE A 99 -2.06 -1.62 -7.65
N LYS A 100 -1.70 -1.81 -8.91
CA LYS A 100 -0.37 -1.52 -9.45
C LYS A 100 -0.39 -0.19 -10.20
N THR A 101 0.82 0.33 -10.46
CA THR A 101 1.02 1.52 -11.30
C THR A 101 0.46 1.35 -12.71
N ALA A 102 0.43 0.12 -13.25
CA ALA A 102 -0.19 -0.20 -14.52
C ALA A 102 -1.71 0.06 -14.50
N ASP A 103 -2.40 -0.35 -13.43
CA ASP A 103 -3.84 -0.13 -13.26
C ASP A 103 -4.18 1.36 -13.19
N ILE A 104 -3.33 2.16 -12.54
CA ILE A 104 -3.48 3.62 -12.45
C ILE A 104 -3.34 4.25 -13.85
N ARG A 105 -2.33 3.83 -14.64
CA ARG A 105 -2.15 4.34 -16.00
C ARG A 105 -3.31 3.96 -16.92
N GLU A 106 -3.81 2.74 -16.82
CA GLU A 106 -4.98 2.31 -17.58
C GLU A 106 -6.21 3.14 -17.22
N TRP A 107 -6.46 3.35 -15.93
CA TRP A 107 -7.53 4.22 -15.44
C TRP A 107 -7.40 5.65 -15.96
N GLN A 108 -6.20 6.26 -15.91
CA GLN A 108 -5.97 7.60 -16.46
C GLN A 108 -6.23 7.64 -17.98
N ASN A 109 -5.74 6.65 -18.73
CA ASN A 109 -5.99 6.54 -20.17
C ASN A 109 -7.49 6.41 -20.49
N LEU A 110 -8.27 5.72 -19.67
CA LEU A 110 -9.72 5.63 -19.82
C LEU A 110 -10.40 7.00 -19.61
N LEU A 111 -9.93 7.79 -18.65
CA LEU A 111 -10.46 9.13 -18.43
C LEU A 111 -10.08 10.11 -19.55
N ILE A 112 -8.85 10.03 -20.08
CA ILE A 112 -8.44 10.80 -21.27
C ILE A 112 -9.37 10.49 -22.44
N LYS A 113 -9.63 9.20 -22.71
CA LYS A 113 -10.53 8.77 -23.79
C LYS A 113 -11.96 9.26 -23.62
N LYS A 114 -12.43 9.45 -22.37
CA LYS A 114 -13.75 10.02 -22.07
C LYS A 114 -13.81 11.55 -22.24
N GLY A 115 -12.70 12.20 -22.60
CA GLY A 115 -12.64 13.63 -22.86
C GLY A 115 -12.45 14.50 -21.61
N TYR A 116 -12.02 13.93 -20.49
CA TYR A 116 -11.67 14.72 -19.31
C TYR A 116 -10.40 15.53 -19.55
N ALA A 117 -10.39 16.79 -19.11
CA ALA A 117 -9.22 17.65 -19.25
C ALA A 117 -8.06 17.16 -18.36
N PRO A 118 -6.79 17.35 -18.78
CA PRO A 118 -5.61 16.88 -18.05
C PRO A 118 -5.49 17.37 -16.61
N THR A 119 -6.07 18.52 -16.29
CA THR A 119 -6.12 19.10 -14.95
C THR A 119 -6.93 18.25 -13.95
N TYR A 120 -7.73 17.31 -14.44
CA TYR A 120 -8.64 16.49 -13.63
C TYR A 120 -8.33 14.98 -13.70
N LEU A 121 -7.10 14.62 -14.09
CA LEU A 121 -6.55 13.26 -14.28
C LEU A 121 -5.44 12.91 -13.28
#